data_AF-T1CNU3-F1
#
_entry.id   AF-T1CNU3-F1
#
_cell.length_a   1.000
_cell.length_b   1.000
_cell.length_c   1.000
_cell.angle_alpha   90.00
_cell.angle_beta   90.00
_cell.angle_gamma   90.00
#
_symmetry.space_group_name_H-M   'P 1'
#
loop_
_entity.id
_entity.type
_entity.pdbx_description
1 polymer ?
#
loop_
_entity_poly.entity_id
_entity_poly.type
_entity_poly.pdbx_seq_one_letter_code
_entity_poly.pdbx_strand_id
1 'polypeptide(L)' 'MLRTIWRNNDRYRAAYWEKFQNRYYVAGDSAHRDADGYFWIMGRIDDVLNVAGHRLGTME' A
#
# COMPACT_ATOMS: atom_id res chain seq x y z
N MET A 1 1.83 -1.38 11.32
CA MET A 1 0.89 -0.44 10.65
C MET A 1 0.97 0.90 11.35
N LEU A 2 0.67 1.99 10.66
CA LEU A 2 0.69 3.34 11.23
C LEU A 2 -0.50 3.57 12.17
N ARG A 3 -0.45 4.63 12.99
CA ARG A 3 -1.57 5.00 13.88
C ARG A 3 -2.59 5.90 13.19
N THR A 4 -2.12 6.83 12.36
CA THR A 4 -2.93 7.81 11.64
C THR A 4 -2.06 8.56 10.62
N ILE A 5 -2.66 9.43 9.82
CA ILE A 5 -1.96 10.52 9.12
C ILE A 5 -2.16 11.78 9.95
N TRP A 6 -1.09 12.55 10.16
CA TRP A 6 -1.13 13.75 11.00
C TRP A 6 -2.28 14.68 10.61
N ARG A 7 -3.15 15.00 11.57
CA ARG A 7 -4.36 15.83 11.39
C ARG A 7 -5.35 15.35 10.32
N ASN A 8 -5.23 14.11 9.83
CA ASN A 8 -6.12 13.58 8.79
C ASN A 8 -6.31 12.06 8.94
N ASN A 9 -7.00 11.65 10.02
CA ASN A 9 -7.28 10.24 10.28
C ASN A 9 -8.23 9.62 9.24
N ASP A 10 -9.09 10.42 8.61
CA ASP A 10 -10.03 9.92 7.61
C ASP A 10 -9.30 9.48 6.35
N ARG A 11 -8.32 10.26 5.87
CA ARG A 11 -7.45 9.85 4.76
C ARG A 11 -6.70 8.55 5.08
N TYR A 12 -6.28 8.36 6.34
CA TYR A 12 -5.62 7.11 6.74
C TYR A 12 -6.55 5.90 6.64
N ARG A 13 -7.79 6.02 7.10
CA ARG A 13 -8.79 4.94 7.00
C ARG A 13 -9.15 4.63 5.54
N ALA A 14 -9.45 5.67 4.76
CA ALA A 14 -9.78 5.55 3.36
C ALA A 14 -8.66 4.90 2.54
N ALA A 15 -7.42 5.36 2.72
CA ALA A 15 -6.29 4.86 1.93
C ALA A 15 -5.90 3.41 2.26
N TYR A 16 -6.00 3.00 3.53
CA TYR A 16 -5.36 1.76 3.98
C TYR A 16 -6.32 0.68 4.48
N TRP A 17 -7.59 0.96 4.76
CA TRP A 17 -8.47 0.02 5.45
C TRP A 17 -9.82 -0.22 4.78
N GLU A 18 -10.43 0.83 4.22
CA GLU A 18 -11.82 0.78 3.75
C GLU A 18 -12.06 -0.24 2.63
N LYS A 19 -11.07 -0.44 1.75
CA LYS A 19 -11.18 -1.35 0.58
C LYS A 19 -11.65 -2.76 0.94
N PHE A 20 -11.30 -3.26 2.12
CA PHE A 20 -11.68 -4.58 2.60
C PHE A 20 -12.45 -4.50 3.92
N GLN A 21 -13.41 -3.57 4.00
CA GLN A 21 -14.33 -3.41 5.13
C GLN A 21 -13.59 -3.25 6.47
N ASN A 22 -12.44 -2.55 6.45
CA ASN A 22 -11.57 -2.35 7.61
C ASN A 22 -11.00 -3.64 8.24
N ARG A 23 -11.10 -4.79 7.56
CA ARG A 23 -10.57 -6.07 8.04
C ARG A 23 -9.09 -6.25 7.74
N TYR A 24 -8.64 -5.71 6.61
CA TYR A 24 -7.28 -5.87 6.13
C TYR A 24 -6.65 -4.52 5.79
N TYR A 25 -5.36 -4.40 6.09
CA TYR A 25 -4.56 -3.27 5.69
C TYR A 25 -4.06 -3.43 4.25
N VAL A 26 -4.28 -2.41 3.43
CA VAL A 26 -3.81 -2.37 2.04
C VAL A 26 -2.39 -1.82 2.00
N ALA A 27 -1.39 -2.66 1.74
CA ALA A 27 0.01 -2.22 1.64
C ALA A 27 0.29 -1.33 0.42
N GLY A 28 -0.52 -1.47 -0.64
CA GLY A 28 -0.35 -0.77 -1.92
C GLY A 28 0.62 -1.47 -2.88
N ASP A 29 1.02 -2.71 -2.56
CA ASP A 29 1.80 -3.58 -3.43
C ASP A 29 0.97 -4.77 -3.88
N SER A 30 1.22 -5.24 -5.10
CA SER A 30 0.73 -6.52 -5.59
C SER A 30 1.71 -7.62 -5.18
N ALA A 31 1.17 -8.81 -4.92
CA ALA A 31 1.98 -9.96 -4.59
C ALA A 31 1.46 -11.23 -5.28
N HIS A 32 2.37 -12.10 -5.69
CA HIS A 32 2.07 -13.44 -6.17
C HIS A 32 2.52 -14.45 -5.11
N ARG A 33 1.69 -15.46 -4.82
CA ARG A 33 2.05 -16.57 -3.95
C ARG A 33 2.26 -17.82 -4.81
N ASP A 34 3.44 -18.40 -4.73
CA ASP A 34 3.76 -19.63 -5.48
C ASP A 34 3.25 -20.90 -4.77
N ALA A 35 3.47 -22.05 -5.41
CA ALA A 35 3.03 -23.35 -4.92
C ALA A 35 3.71 -23.78 -3.61
N ASP A 36 4.94 -23.32 -3.38
CA ASP A 36 5.69 -23.58 -2.14
C ASP A 36 5.30 -22.60 -1.02
N GLY A 37 4.44 -21.63 -1.33
CA GLY A 37 3.84 -20.70 -0.40
C GLY A 37 4.65 -19.42 -0.18
N TYR A 38 5.71 -19.18 -0.96
CA TYR A 38 6.50 -17.95 -0.91
C TYR A 38 5.77 -16.81 -1.62
N PHE A 39 6.01 -15.59 -1.15
CA PHE A 39 5.42 -14.37 -1.72
C PHE A 39 6.44 -13.58 -2.52
N TRP A 40 6.06 -13.22 -3.74
CA TRP A 40 6.78 -12.37 -4.65
C TRP A 40 6.11 -11.01 -4.69
N ILE A 41 6.80 -9.98 -4.22
CA ILE A 41 6.27 -8.61 -4.27
C ILE A 41 6.50 -8.07 -5.67
N MET A 42 5.41 -7.84 -6.40
CA MET A 42 5.43 -7.48 -7.82
C MET A 42 5.52 -5.97 -8.05
N GLY A 43 5.38 -5.18 -6.98
CA GLY A 43 5.51 -3.73 -7.00
C GLY A 43 4.19 -3.00 -6.76
N ARG A 44 4.26 -1.67 -6.86
CA ARG A 44 3.16 -0.74 -6.58
C ARG A 44 2.00 -0.95 -7.54
N ILE A 45 0.78 -0.95 -6.98
CA ILE A 45 -0.47 -0.99 -7.77
C ILE A 45 -1.05 0.41 -8.00
N ASP A 46 -0.50 1.41 -7.33
CA ASP A 46 -0.86 2.81 -7.42
C ASP A 46 0.21 3.62 -8.15
N ASP A 47 -0.04 4.91 -8.32
CA ASP A 47 0.79 5.86 -9.04
C ASP A 47 2.06 6.30 -8.28
N VAL A 48 2.65 5.35 -7.54
CA VAL A 48 3.86 5.53 -6.75
C VAL A 48 5.00 4.75 -7.39
N LEU A 49 6.14 5.39 -7.53
CA LEU A 49 7.33 4.85 -8.16
C LEU A 49 8.49 4.79 -7.15
N ASN A 50 9.40 3.84 -7.36
CA ASN A 50 10.69 3.84 -6.70
C ASN A 50 11.78 4.18 -7.74
N VAL A 51 12.44 5.32 -7.55
CA VAL A 51 13.57 5.75 -8.39
C VAL A 51 14.79 5.87 -7.49
N ALA A 52 15.77 4.99 -7.69
CA ALA A 52 17.01 4.95 -6.90
C ALA A 52 16.80 4.91 -5.37
N GLY A 53 15.73 4.24 -4.90
CA GLY A 53 15.39 4.16 -3.46
C GLY A 53 14.45 5.27 -2.98
N HIS A 54 14.17 6.28 -3.80
CA HIS A 54 13.24 7.36 -3.48
C HIS A 54 11.82 6.99 -3.92
N ARG A 55 10.87 7.18 -3.01
CA ARG A 55 9.45 6.93 -3.26
C ARG A 55 8.78 8.21 -3.77
N LEU A 56 8.38 8.21 -5.04
CA LEU A 56 7.84 9.37 -5.75
C LEU A 56 6.38 9.10 -6.15
N GLY A 57 5.51 10.11 -6.05
CA GLY A 57 4.17 10.07 -6.63
C GLY A 57 4.17 10.77 -7.98
N THR A 58 3.42 10.26 -8.96
CA THR A 58 3.35 10.92 -10.28
C THR A 58 2.40 12.11 -10.33
N MET A 59 1.46 12.22 -9.39
CA MET A 59 0.50 13.33 -9.26
C MET A 59 0.97 14.45 -8.31
N GLU A 60 2.28 14.62 -8.09
CA GLU A 60 2.80 15.72 -7.25
C GLU A 60 2.42 17.11 -7.80
#